data_AF-A0A6G4CJG8-F1
#
_entry.id   AF-A0A6G4CJG8-F1
#
_cell.length_a   1.000
_cell.length_b   1.000
_cell.length_c   1.000
_cell.angle_alpha   90.00
_cell.angle_beta   90.00
_cell.angle_gamma   90.00
#
_symmetry.space_group_name_H-M   'P 1'
#
loop_
_entity.id
_entity.type
_entity.pdbx_description
1 polymer ?
#
loop_
_entity_poly.entity_id
_entity_poly.type
_entity_poly.pdbx_seq_one_letter_code
_entity_poly.pdbx_strand_id
1 'polypeptide(L)'
;YKHIPFTITRRDDISFGLFYDNLSSCWLDLGNEIDNYHTAYRRWQAEAGDIDYYLFTGERVLDITKAFVRLTGKTLFGPKWSLGYSGSTMHYTDAPDAQN
;
A
#
# COMPACT_ATOMS: atom_id res chain seq x y z
N TYR A 1 -2.02 -8.02 -8.80
CA TYR A 1 -3.37 -7.63 -9.24
C TYR A 1 -3.62 -6.14 -9.04
N LYS A 2 -3.28 -5.55 -7.88
CA LYS A 2 -3.23 -4.09 -7.69
C LYS A 2 -1.97 -3.73 -6.91
N HIS A 3 -1.52 -2.49 -7.01
CA HIS A 3 -0.41 -1.96 -6.23
C HIS A 3 -0.82 -0.63 -5.60
N ILE A 4 -0.27 -0.33 -4.42
CA ILE A 4 -0.39 0.98 -3.75
C ILE A 4 1.06 1.43 -3.52
N PRO A 5 1.58 2.41 -4.28
CA PRO A 5 2.98 2.84 -4.21
C PRO A 5 3.24 3.72 -2.97
N PHE A 6 3.12 3.12 -1.80
CA PHE A 6 3.25 3.77 -0.49
C PHE A 6 4.24 3.04 0.39
N THR A 7 5.15 3.78 1.02
CA THR A 7 6.12 3.24 1.99
C THR A 7 6.02 4.00 3.31
N ILE A 8 6.25 3.31 4.43
CA ILE A 8 6.40 3.93 5.74
C ILE A 8 7.77 3.57 6.30
N THR A 9 8.44 4.54 6.91
CA THR A 9 9.69 4.38 7.63
C THR A 9 9.54 4.82 9.05
N ARG A 10 10.09 4.00 9.95
CA ARG A 10 10.21 4.32 11.36
C ARG A 10 11.69 4.47 11.69
N ARG A 11 12.03 5.57 12.36
CA ARG A 11 13.28 5.79 13.10
C ARG A 11 12.92 5.93 14.58
N ASP A 12 13.93 6.08 15.43
CA ASP A 12 13.72 6.15 16.88
C ASP A 12 12.99 7.43 17.30
N ASP A 13 13.20 8.52 16.58
CA ASP A 13 12.70 9.87 16.86
C ASP A 13 11.58 10.33 15.92
N ILE A 14 11.49 9.74 14.73
CA ILE A 14 10.53 10.14 13.69
C ILE A 14 10.04 8.96 12.86
N SER A 15 8.78 9.03 12.44
CA SER A 15 8.22 8.23 11.37
C SER A 15 7.87 9.13 10.17
N PHE A 16 8.03 8.59 8.97
CA PHE A 16 7.58 9.27 7.75
C PHE A 16 7.03 8.29 6.74
N GLY A 17 6.12 8.75 5.88
CA GLY A 17 5.57 7.98 4.78
C GLY A 17 5.71 8.72 3.45
N LEU A 18 5.96 7.96 2.38
CA LEU A 18 6.03 8.47 1.01
C LEU A 18 5.02 7.73 0.15
N PHE A 19 4.04 8.45 -0.39
CA PHE A 19 3.07 7.95 -1.37
C PHE A 19 3.34 8.59 -2.72
N TYR A 20 3.61 7.78 -3.75
CA TYR A 20 3.82 8.25 -5.11
C TYR A 20 2.50 8.19 -5.87
N ASP A 21 1.91 9.33 -6.21
CA ASP A 21 0.62 9.38 -6.91
C ASP A 21 0.81 9.20 -8.42
N ASN A 22 1.12 7.95 -8.79
CA ASN A 22 1.38 7.56 -10.16
C ASN A 22 0.75 6.19 -10.44
N LEU A 23 0.08 6.07 -11.59
CA LEU A 23 -0.70 4.89 -11.98
C LEU A 23 0.07 3.92 -12.89
N SER A 24 1.24 4.31 -13.37
CA SER A 24 2.07 3.47 -14.24
C SER A 24 2.77 2.36 -13.45
N SER A 25 3.32 1.37 -14.15
CA SER A 25 4.18 0.38 -13.51
C SER A 25 5.37 1.08 -12.85
N CYS A 26 5.65 0.76 -11.60
CA CYS A 26 6.74 1.38 -10.86
C CYS A 26 7.60 0.37 -10.11
N TRP A 27 8.84 0.77 -9.83
CA TRP A 27 9.81 0.01 -9.05
C TRP A 27 10.20 0.80 -7.81
N LEU A 28 10.28 0.10 -6.69
CA LEU A 28 10.78 0.60 -5.41
C LEU A 28 12.04 -0.19 -5.06
N ASP A 29 13.18 0.49 -5.09
CA ASP A 29 14.42 0.00 -4.48
C ASP A 29 14.54 0.58 -3.06
N LEU A 30 14.69 -0.30 -2.07
CA LEU A 30 14.74 0.06 -0.65
C LEU A 30 16.15 -0.12 -0.04
N GLY A 31 17.20 0.05 -0.85
CA GLY A 31 18.59 -0.07 -0.44
C GLY A 31 19.26 -1.36 -0.91
N ASN A 32 18.75 -1.97 -1.98
CA ASN A 32 19.33 -3.16 -2.60
C ASN A 32 20.47 -2.81 -3.57
N GLU A 33 20.49 -1.58 -4.08
CA GLU A 33 21.54 -1.14 -5.00
C GLU A 33 22.89 -1.06 -4.30
N ILE A 34 23.89 -1.77 -4.84
CA ILE A 34 25.26 -1.74 -4.35
C ILE A 34 25.99 -0.59 -5.04
N ASP A 35 26.19 0.50 -4.31
CA ASP A 35 26.88 1.70 -4.78
C ASP A 35 28.10 1.98 -3.90
N ASN A 36 29.24 2.28 -4.53
CA ASN A 36 30.50 2.57 -3.85
C ASN A 36 30.69 4.06 -3.49
N TYR A 37 29.89 4.94 -4.09
CA TYR A 37 29.95 6.40 -3.92
C TYR A 37 28.88 6.93 -2.98
N HIS A 38 27.74 6.25 -2.88
CA HIS A 38 26.62 6.66 -2.03
C HIS A 38 26.35 5.67 -0.90
N THR A 39 25.90 6.18 0.25
CA THR A 39 25.34 5.34 1.31
C THR A 39 24.01 4.73 0.86
N ALA A 40 23.54 3.68 1.53
CA ALA A 40 22.24 3.06 1.26
C ALA A 40 21.12 4.10 1.08
N TYR A 41 20.50 4.10 -0.10
CA TYR A 41 19.45 5.02 -0.48
C TYR A 41 18.22 4.27 -0.97
N ARG A 42 17.16 5.03 -1.24
CA ARG A 42 15.94 4.51 -1.84
C ARG A 42 15.72 5.16 -3.17
N ARG A 43 15.20 4.38 -4.10
CA ARG A 43 14.91 4.83 -5.46
C ARG A 43 13.49 4.43 -5.80
N TRP A 44 12.75 5.38 -6.36
CA TRP A 44 11.49 5.11 -7.02
C TRP A 44 11.62 5.46 -8.50
N GLN A 45 11.04 4.64 -9.35
CA GLN A 45 10.97 4.87 -10.79
C GLN A 45 9.61 4.41 -11.29
N ALA A 46 9.05 5.14 -12.24
CA ALA A 46 7.86 4.80 -13.00
C ALA A 46 8.17 4.68 -14.49
N GLU A 47 7.37 3.91 -15.24
CA GLU A 47 7.47 3.84 -16.70
C GLU A 47 7.05 5.15 -17.37
N ALA A 48 6.08 5.87 -16.79
CA ALA A 48 5.51 7.07 -17.35
C ALA A 48 4.87 7.98 -16.28
N GLY A 49 4.40 9.14 -16.72
CA GLY A 49 3.76 10.14 -15.87
C GLY A 49 4.75 10.99 -15.10
N ASP A 50 4.20 11.98 -14.41
CA ASP A 50 4.99 12.93 -13.63
C ASP A 50 5.40 12.32 -12.27
N ILE A 51 6.40 12.94 -11.66
CA ILE A 51 6.74 12.69 -10.26
C ILE A 51 5.79 13.54 -9.41
N ASP A 52 4.72 12.93 -8.93
CA ASP A 52 3.84 13.49 -7.91
C ASP A 52 3.91 12.59 -6.66
N TYR A 53 4.21 13.17 -5.50
CA TYR A 53 4.30 12.40 -4.25
C TYR A 53 3.97 13.23 -3.01
N TYR A 54 3.45 12.52 -2.01
CA TYR A 54 3.06 13.06 -0.72
C TYR A 54 4.01 12.55 0.37
N LEU A 55 4.61 13.47 1.12
CA LEU A 55 5.38 13.18 2.33
C LEU A 55 4.51 13.39 3.57
N PHE A 56 4.39 12.34 4.37
CA PHE A 56 3.74 12.38 5.67
C PHE A 56 4.80 12.28 6.76
N THR A 57 4.68 13.04 7.84
CA THR A 57 5.59 12.99 9.00
C THR A 57 4.80 12.90 10.30
N GLY A 58 5.40 12.26 11.31
CA GLY A 58 4.82 12.12 12.64
C GLY A 58 5.73 11.30 13.54
N GLU A 59 5.52 11.36 14.86
CA GLU A 59 6.37 10.62 15.80
C GLU A 59 6.16 9.11 15.66
N ARG A 60 4.95 8.66 15.30
CA ARG A 60 4.60 7.25 15.20
C ARG A 60 4.07 6.89 13.81
N VAL A 61 4.26 5.63 13.44
CA VAL A 61 3.64 5.00 12.26
C VAL A 61 2.13 5.25 12.19
N LEU A 62 1.44 5.27 13.33
CA LEU A 62 -0.01 5.53 13.39
C LEU A 62 -0.37 6.92 12.84
N ASP A 63 0.46 7.92 13.10
CA ASP A 63 0.20 9.29 12.65
C ASP A 63 0.33 9.38 11.13
N ILE A 64 1.29 8.64 10.56
CA ILE A 64 1.46 8.45 9.11
C ILE A 64 0.25 7.76 8.48
N THR A 65 -0.20 6.64 9.05
CA THR A 65 -1.37 5.90 8.56
C THR A 65 -2.62 6.78 8.58
N LYS A 66 -2.85 7.55 9.66
CA LYS A 66 -3.98 8.48 9.77
C LYS A 66 -3.96 9.57 8.70
N ALA A 67 -2.78 10.14 8.42
CA ALA A 67 -2.63 11.16 7.39
C ALA A 67 -2.87 10.57 5.99
N PHE A 68 -2.33 9.38 5.71
CA PHE A 68 -2.51 8.68 4.44
C PHE A 68 -3.99 8.38 4.16
N VAL A 69 -4.72 7.74 5.10
CA VAL A 69 -6.14 7.40 4.89
C VAL A 69 -7.07 8.63 4.93
N ARG A 70 -6.59 9.78 5.43
CA ARG A 70 -7.30 11.05 5.30
C ARG A 70 -7.23 11.57 3.87
N LEU A 71 -6.11 11.35 3.17
CA LEU A 71 -5.93 11.70 1.76
C LEU A 71 -6.64 10.70 0.84
N THR A 72 -6.43 9.40 1.05
CA THR A 72 -6.83 8.34 0.10
C THR A 72 -8.16 7.66 0.43
N GLY A 73 -8.75 7.98 1.57
CA GLY A 73 -10.00 7.38 2.06
C GLY A 73 -9.76 6.33 3.13
N LYS A 74 -10.76 6.19 4.01
CA LYS A 74 -10.76 5.23 5.10
C LYS A 74 -11.39 3.91 4.66
N THR A 75 -11.07 2.84 5.38
CA THR A 75 -11.75 1.55 5.23
C THR A 75 -13.26 1.72 5.38
N LEU A 76 -14.01 1.16 4.43
CA LEU A 76 -15.47 1.10 4.48
C LEU A 76 -15.91 0.33 5.74
N PHE A 77 -16.93 0.84 6.43
CA PHE A 77 -17.59 0.10 7.50
C PHE A 77 -18.48 -0.99 6.90
N GLY A 78 -17.91 -2.19 6.75
CA GLY A 78 -18.59 -3.34 6.17
C GLY A 78 -19.72 -3.89 7.06
N PRO A 79 -20.69 -4.60 6.47
CA PRO A 79 -21.76 -5.22 7.23
C PRO A 79 -21.22 -6.34 8.14
N LYS A 80 -21.83 -6.53 9.32
CA LYS A 80 -21.34 -7.48 10.34
C LYS A 80 -21.09 -8.89 9.80
N TRP A 81 -21.92 -9.38 8.88
CA TRP A 81 -21.80 -10.72 8.30
C TRP A 81 -20.50 -10.91 7.49
N SER A 82 -19.87 -9.83 7.00
CA SER A 82 -18.61 -9.93 6.24
C SER A 82 -17.39 -10.26 7.11
N LEU A 83 -17.54 -10.23 8.43
CA LEU A 83 -16.51 -10.65 9.39
C LEU A 83 -16.59 -12.15 9.72
N GLY A 84 -17.66 -12.83 9.28
CA GLY A 84 -17.85 -14.25 9.47
C GLY A 84 -17.11 -15.12 8.46
N TYR A 85 -17.35 -16.42 8.51
CA TYR A 85 -16.81 -17.37 7.54
C TYR A 85 -17.47 -17.18 6.16
N SER A 86 -16.66 -17.18 5.10
CA SER A 86 -17.10 -17.15 3.70
C SER A 86 -16.59 -18.40 2.99
N GLY A 87 -17.46 -19.40 2.84
CA GLY A 87 -17.17 -20.60 2.05
C GLY A 87 -17.34 -20.31 0.56
N SER A 88 -16.31 -20.58 -0.24
CA SER A 88 -16.39 -20.46 -1.70
C SER A 88 -15.46 -21.46 -2.37
N THR A 89 -15.98 -22.10 -3.41
CA THR A 89 -15.20 -22.82 -4.42
C THR A 89 -15.93 -22.65 -5.74
N MET A 90 -15.20 -22.68 -6.85
CA MET A 90 -15.82 -22.72 -8.18
C MET A 90 -16.84 -23.87 -8.30
N HIS A 91 -16.58 -24.99 -7.61
CA HIS A 91 -17.43 -26.17 -7.64
C HIS A 91 -18.82 -25.95 -7.02
N TYR A 92 -18.99 -25.04 -6.05
CA TYR A 92 -20.31 -24.79 -5.46
C TYR A 92 -21.26 -24.14 -6.47
N THR A 93 -20.73 -23.27 -7.33
CA THR A 93 -21.52 -22.61 -8.39
C THR A 93 -22.01 -23.59 -9.45
N ASP A 94 -21.22 -24.64 -9.73
CA ASP A 94 -21.52 -25.63 -10.76
C ASP A 94 -22.31 -26.84 -10.20
N ALA A 95 -22.62 -26.87 -8.90
CA ALA A 95 -23.38 -27.94 -8.29
C ALA A 95 -24.87 -27.89 -8.75
N PRO A 96 -25.51 -29.04 -9.02
CA PRO A 96 -26.93 -29.09 -9.42
C PRO A 96 -27.89 -28.44 -8.41
N ASP A 97 -27.48 -28.34 -7.14
CA ASP A 97 -28.23 -27.82 -6.00
C ASP A 97 -27.60 -26.55 -5.40
N ALA A 98 -26.82 -25.79 -6.16
CA ALA A 98 -26.15 -24.56 -5.73
C ALA A 98 -27.06 -23.47 -5.09
N GLN A 99 -28.38 -23.64 -5.18
CA GLN A 99 -29.41 -22.71 -4.70
C GLN A 99 -29.90 -23.07 -3.28
N ASN A 100 -29.58 -24.28 -2.80
CA ASN A 100 -30.00 -24.82 -1.50
C ASN A 100 -28.95 -24.58 -0.41
#